data_AF-A0A9E1NJH9-F1
#
_entry.id   AF-A0A9E1NJH9-F1
#
_cell.length_a   1.000
_cell.length_b   1.000
_cell.length_c   1.000
_cell.angle_alpha   90.00
_cell.angle_beta   90.00
_cell.angle_gamma   90.00
#
_symmetry.space_group_name_H-M   'P 1'
#
loop_
_entity.id
_entity.type
_entity.pdbx_description
1 polymer ?
#
loop_
_entity_poly.entity_id
_entity_poly.type
_entity_poly.pdbx_seq_one_letter_code
_entity_poly.pdbx_strand_id
1 'polypeptide(L)'
;MRKHSKPSTRMAFLNADFRDFQSRPAMDEDPENAILVFDYMKLLEKCGWKITHLIDCPLSSERFSGNMVSHMQKNRTLGIIRRTLITAKLN
;
A
#
# COMPACT_ATOMS: atom_id res chain seq x y z
N MET A 1 -11.28 12.91 9.14
CA MET A 1 -11.77 12.81 7.75
C MET A 1 -13.29 12.91 7.65
N ARG A 2 -14.10 12.05 8.30
CA ARG A 2 -15.58 12.07 8.21
C ARG A 2 -16.23 13.45 8.41
N LYS A 3 -15.73 14.27 9.35
CA LYS A 3 -16.24 15.63 9.62
C LYS A 3 -16.18 16.60 8.43
N HIS A 4 -15.34 16.34 7.43
CA HIS A 4 -15.14 17.24 6.28
C HIS A 4 -15.62 16.63 4.95
N SER A 5 -16.35 15.52 5.00
CA SER A 5 -16.77 14.79 3.79
C SER A 5 -18.29 14.73 3.70
N LYS A 6 -18.83 14.93 2.49
CA LYS A 6 -20.28 14.85 2.23
C LYS A 6 -20.71 13.37 2.21
N PRO A 7 -21.96 13.02 2.55
CA PRO A 7 -22.42 11.62 2.51
C PRO A 7 -22.23 10.91 1.16
N SER A 8 -22.26 11.66 0.05
CA SER A 8 -22.03 11.13 -1.30
C SER A 8 -20.55 11.01 -1.69
N THR A 9 -19.63 11.44 -0.81
CA THR A 9 -18.19 11.40 -1.09
C THR A 9 -17.71 9.97 -1.26
N ARG A 10 -17.04 9.75 -2.40
CA ARG A 10 -16.22 8.57 -2.64
C ARG A 10 -14.76 8.96 -2.51
N MET A 11 -13.98 8.08 -1.91
CA MET A 11 -12.54 8.21 -1.80
C MET A 11 -11.91 7.13 -2.67
N ALA A 12 -10.89 7.52 -3.43
CA ALA A 12 -10.05 6.63 -4.20
C ALA A 12 -8.60 6.98 -3.85
N PHE A 13 -7.81 6.00 -3.43
CA PHE A 13 -6.41 6.25 -3.14
C PHE A 13 -5.53 5.08 -3.57
N LEU A 14 -4.41 5.42 -4.19
CA LEU A 14 -3.43 4.46 -4.67
C LEU A 14 -2.43 4.16 -3.56
N ASN A 15 -2.28 2.88 -3.28
CA ASN A 15 -1.41 2.39 -2.23
C ASN A 15 -0.36 1.44 -2.76
N ALA A 16 0.70 1.28 -1.99
CA ALA A 16 1.74 0.30 -2.21
C ALA A 16 1.87 -0.61 -0.99
N ASP A 17 1.88 -1.92 -1.24
CA ASP A 17 2.24 -2.89 -0.22
C ASP A 17 3.77 -2.96 -0.12
N PHE A 18 4.28 -2.95 1.10
CA PHE A 18 5.69 -3.00 1.42
C PHE A 18 6.02 -4.23 2.27
N ARG A 19 7.15 -4.86 1.97
CA ARG A 19 7.78 -5.93 2.77
C ARG A 19 9.28 -5.70 2.89
N ASP A 20 9.85 -6.05 4.03
CA ASP A 20 11.28 -5.96 4.28
C ASP A 20 12.05 -7.17 3.70
N PHE A 21 12.05 -7.29 2.36
CA PHE A 21 12.64 -8.41 1.63
C PHE A 21 14.17 -8.32 1.46
N GLN A 22 14.86 -7.43 2.18
CA GLN A 22 16.29 -7.19 1.92
C GLN A 22 17.16 -8.38 2.35
N SER A 23 17.45 -9.26 1.38
CA SER A 23 18.32 -10.44 1.51
C SER A 23 17.82 -11.50 2.50
N ARG A 24 16.50 -11.58 2.72
CA ARG A 24 15.87 -12.60 3.58
C ARG A 24 14.84 -13.41 2.79
N PRO A 25 14.81 -14.74 2.95
CA PRO A 25 13.71 -15.56 2.46
C PRO A 25 12.38 -15.10 3.05
N ALA A 26 11.28 -15.30 2.30
CA ALA A 26 9.93 -14.91 2.72
C ALA A 26 9.52 -15.49 4.10
N MET A 27 10.03 -16.67 4.44
CA MET A 27 9.75 -17.36 5.71
C MET A 27 10.48 -16.75 6.91
N ASP A 28 11.57 -16.01 6.65
CA ASP A 28 12.43 -15.39 7.66
C ASP A 28 12.17 -13.87 7.76
N GLU A 29 11.16 -13.38 7.05
CA GLU A 29 10.68 -12.00 7.19
C GLU A 29 10.00 -11.81 8.54
N ASP A 30 10.26 -10.66 9.16
CA ASP A 30 9.45 -10.19 10.29
C ASP A 30 8.18 -9.53 9.75
N PRO A 31 6.99 -10.12 9.95
CA PRO A 31 5.73 -9.59 9.42
C PRO A 31 5.37 -8.22 10.00
N GLU A 32 5.91 -7.85 11.17
CA GLU A 32 5.61 -6.56 11.80
C GLU A 32 6.21 -5.37 11.05
N ASN A 33 7.23 -5.61 10.21
CA ASN A 33 7.84 -4.58 9.38
C ASN A 33 7.12 -4.41 8.03
N ALA A 34 6.11 -5.22 7.74
CA ALA A 34 5.32 -5.11 6.51
C ALA A 34 4.22 -4.05 6.66
N ILE A 35 3.91 -3.38 5.55
CA ILE A 35 2.74 -2.51 5.44
C ILE A 35 1.94 -3.02 4.26
N LEU A 36 0.80 -3.64 4.51
CA LEU A 36 0.00 -4.30 3.49
C LEU A 36 -1.33 -3.58 3.29
N VAL A 37 -2.00 -3.86 2.17
CA VAL A 37 -3.34 -3.35 1.88
C VAL A 37 -4.30 -3.51 3.07
N PHE A 38 -4.19 -4.62 3.82
CA PHE A 38 -5.06 -4.93 4.95
C PHE A 38 -4.92 -3.93 6.11
N ASP A 39 -3.74 -3.38 6.33
CA ASP A 39 -3.49 -2.38 7.37
C ASP A 39 -4.24 -1.09 7.05
N TYR A 40 -4.18 -0.69 5.78
CA TYR A 40 -4.95 0.44 5.28
C TYR A 40 -6.46 0.18 5.31
N MET A 41 -6.90 -1.04 4.96
CA MET A 41 -8.31 -1.39 5.02
C MET A 41 -8.87 -1.23 6.43
N LYS A 42 -8.18 -1.81 7.42
CA LYS A 42 -8.53 -1.69 8.85
C LYS A 42 -8.55 -0.23 9.30
N LEU A 43 -7.57 0.58 8.88
CA LEU A 43 -7.51 2.00 9.23
C LEU A 43 -8.70 2.77 8.66
N LEU A 44 -9.06 2.52 7.40
CA LEU A 44 -10.19 3.17 6.74
C LEU A 44 -11.52 2.80 7.38
N GLU A 45 -11.73 1.53 7.69
CA GLU A 45 -12.92 1.04 8.38
C GLU A 45 -13.06 1.69 9.76
N LYS A 46 -11.97 1.75 10.56
CA LYS A 46 -11.94 2.49 11.83
C LYS A 46 -12.29 3.97 11.68
N CYS A 47 -11.98 4.57 10.53
CA CYS A 47 -12.30 5.96 10.22
C CYS A 47 -13.74 6.17 9.71
N GLY A 48 -14.57 5.12 9.65
CA GLY A 48 -15.94 5.17 9.19
C GLY A 48 -16.09 5.13 7.67
N TRP A 49 -15.12 4.57 6.96
CA TRP A 49 -15.22 4.32 5.52
C TRP A 49 -15.55 2.85 5.25
N LYS A 50 -16.53 2.62 4.40
CA LYS A 50 -16.85 1.31 3.86
C LYS A 50 -16.10 1.12 2.53
N ILE A 51 -15.21 0.14 2.51
CA ILE A 51 -14.47 -0.24 1.30
C ILE A 51 -15.44 -0.85 0.30
N THR A 52 -15.28 -0.49 -0.98
CA THR A 52 -16.18 -0.89 -2.06
C THR A 52 -15.47 -1.69 -3.14
N HIS A 53 -14.25 -1.29 -3.52
CA HIS A 53 -13.44 -2.03 -4.48
C HIS A 53 -11.97 -1.95 -4.11
N LEU A 54 -11.26 -3.01 -4.48
CA LEU A 54 -9.82 -3.11 -4.50
C LEU A 54 -9.44 -3.44 -5.95
N ILE A 55 -8.61 -2.61 -6.56
CA ILE A 55 -8.18 -2.81 -7.94
C ILE A 55 -6.66 -2.94 -7.92
N ASP A 56 -6.16 -4.13 -8.26
CA ASP A 56 -4.74 -4.36 -8.40
C ASP A 56 -4.19 -3.56 -9.58
N CYS A 57 -3.12 -2.81 -9.33
CA CYS A 57 -2.46 -1.96 -10.31
C CYS A 57 -1.13 -2.59 -10.70
N PRO A 58 -0.78 -2.62 -12.00
CA PRO A 58 0.49 -3.18 -12.44
C PRO A 58 1.65 -2.42 -11.80
N LEU A 59 2.73 -3.11 -11.43
CA LEU A 59 4.00 -2.48 -11.10
C LEU A 59 4.67 -1.97 -12.39
N SER A 60 5.58 -1.00 -12.25
CA SER A 60 6.36 -0.54 -13.41
C SER A 60 7.20 -1.71 -13.94
N SER A 61 7.21 -1.89 -15.26
CA SER A 61 8.09 -2.85 -15.94
C SER A 61 9.49 -2.26 -16.19
N GLU A 62 9.78 -1.09 -15.65
CA GLU A 62 11.03 -0.37 -15.88
C GLU A 62 12.25 -1.10 -15.29
N ARG A 63 13.26 -1.20 -16.14
CA ARG A 63 14.67 -1.50 -15.84
C ARG A 63 15.24 -0.72 -14.66
N PHE A 64 15.30 -1.26 -13.43
CA PHE A 64 16.07 -0.58 -12.39
C PHE A 64 17.59 -0.69 -12.64
N SER A 65 18.30 0.44 -12.66
CA SER A 65 19.77 0.47 -12.64
C SER A 65 20.28 0.17 -11.22
N GLY A 66 21.52 -0.29 -11.10
CA GLY A 66 22.13 -0.59 -9.79
C GLY A 66 22.12 0.62 -8.83
N ASN A 67 22.34 1.83 -9.35
CA ASN A 67 22.27 3.05 -8.56
C ASN A 67 20.84 3.29 -8.03
N MET A 68 19.81 3.10 -8.86
CA MET A 68 18.42 3.22 -8.44
C MET A 68 18.09 2.20 -7.35
N VAL A 69 18.49 0.94 -7.52
CA VAL A 69 18.30 -0.11 -6.50
C VAL A 69 18.96 0.28 -5.18
N SER A 70 20.21 0.77 -5.21
CA SER A 70 20.91 1.23 -4.00
C SER A 70 20.20 2.39 -3.31
N HIS A 71 19.69 3.37 -4.06
CA HIS A 71 18.88 4.45 -3.51
C HIS A 71 17.56 3.94 -2.91
N MET A 72 16.91 2.98 -3.56
CA MET A 72 15.68 2.36 -3.07
C MET A 72 15.90 1.56 -1.79
N GLN A 73 17.06 0.89 -1.63
CA GLN A 73 17.43 0.23 -0.38
C GLN A 73 17.58 1.25 0.76
N LYS A 74 18.34 2.33 0.52
CA LYS A 74 18.55 3.41 1.50
C LYS A 74 17.24 4.06 1.93
N ASN A 75 16.32 4.27 0.99
CA ASN A 75 15.04 4.93 1.23
C ASN A 75 13.93 3.95 1.64
N ARG A 76 14.22 2.65 1.81
CA ARG A 76 13.25 1.59 2.12
C ARG A 76 12.07 1.55 1.14
N THR A 77 12.33 1.75 -0.14
CA THR A 77 11.34 1.62 -1.22
C THR A 77 11.55 0.38 -2.10
N LEU A 78 12.66 -0.35 -1.91
CA LEU A 78 12.93 -1.59 -2.66
C LEU A 78 11.94 -2.73 -2.31
N GLY A 79 11.22 -2.63 -1.19
CA GLY A 79 10.28 -3.65 -0.71
C GLY A 79 8.86 -3.55 -1.27
N ILE A 80 8.61 -2.70 -2.27
CA ILE A 80 7.26 -2.54 -2.85
C ILE A 80 6.93 -3.78 -3.69
N ILE A 81 5.91 -4.53 -3.27
CA ILE A 81 5.53 -5.81 -3.90
C ILE A 81 4.21 -5.75 -4.68
N ARG A 82 3.38 -4.74 -4.42
CA ARG A 82 2.07 -4.59 -5.05
C ARG A 82 1.62 -3.15 -4.99
N ARG A 83 0.83 -2.71 -5.98
CA ARG A 83 0.06 -1.47 -5.91
C ARG A 83 -1.42 -1.77 -5.98
N THR A 84 -2.21 -1.12 -5.14
CA THR A 84 -3.66 -1.32 -5.08
C THR A 84 -4.36 0.03 -5.06
N LEU A 85 -5.31 0.23 -5.97
CA LEU A 85 -6.26 1.33 -5.87
C LEU A 85 -7.42 0.89 -4.97
N ILE A 86 -7.53 1.53 -3.81
CA ILE A 86 -8.60 1.26 -2.86
C ILE A 86 -9.67 2.33 -3.04
N THR A 87 -10.92 1.89 -3.23
CA THR A 87 -12.07 2.79 -3.30
C THR A 87 -13.03 2.54 -2.15
N ALA A 88 -13.45 3.61 -1.50
CA ALA A 88 -14.33 3.56 -0.34
C ALA A 88 -15.41 4.65 -0.40
N LYS A 89 -16.50 4.43 0.32
CA LYS A 89 -17.56 5.42 0.56
C LYS A 89 -17.73 5.62 2.06
N LEU A 90 -18.27 6.74 2.48
CA LEU A 90 -18.60 6.93 3.89
C LEU A 90 -19.66 5.93 4.35
N ASN A 91 -19.48 5.46 5.59
CA ASN A 91 -20.46 4.67 6.32
C ASN A 91 -21.35 5.56 7.19
#